data_AF-A0A1M6P2L7-F1
#
_entry.id   AF-A0A1M6P2L7-F1
#
_cell.length_a   1.000
_cell.length_b   1.000
_cell.length_c   1.000
_cell.angle_alpha   90.00
_cell.angle_beta   90.00
_cell.angle_gamma   90.00
#
_symmetry.space_group_name_H-M   'P 1'
#
loop_
_entity.id
_entity.type
_entity.pdbx_description
1 polymer ?
#
loop_
_entity_poly.entity_id
_entity_poly.type
_entity_poly.pdbx_seq_one_letter_code
_entity_poly.pdbx_strand_id
1 'polypeptide(L)' 'MKRSFMIAMGIGFLISTVFMAIPSTNEWASLELPGMGAAYLFWGAVGNSVIVGTAIGWAVNAVVYGLVALIIIGALKISN' A
#
# COMPACT_ATOMS: atom_id res chain seq x y z
N MET A 1 -13.16 -7.20 -15.64
CA MET A 1 -12.49 -7.52 -14.35
C MET A 1 -10.97 -7.41 -14.42
N LYS A 2 -10.26 -8.12 -15.32
CA LYS A 2 -8.77 -8.05 -15.41
C LYS A 2 -8.21 -6.63 -15.58
N ARG A 3 -8.78 -5.82 -16.49
CA ARG A 3 -8.34 -4.44 -16.73
C ARG A 3 -8.59 -3.52 -15.52
N SER A 4 -9.77 -3.59 -14.93
CA SER A 4 -10.12 -2.84 -13.71
C SER A 4 -9.22 -3.18 -12.54
N PHE A 5 -8.85 -4.46 -12.37
CA PHE A 5 -7.89 -4.90 -11.36
C PHE A 5 -6.50 -4.29 -11.59
N MET A 6 -5.98 -4.32 -12.82
CA MET A 6 -4.69 -3.70 -13.13
C MET A 6 -4.68 -2.19 -12.88
N ILE A 7 -5.75 -1.48 -13.27
CA ILE A 7 -5.90 -0.03 -13.02
C ILE A 7 -5.93 0.24 -11.51
N ALA A 8 -6.73 -0.52 -10.76
CA ALA A 8 -6.83 -0.37 -9.32
C ALA A 8 -5.48 -0.60 -8.63
N MET A 9 -4.75 -1.63 -9.06
CA MET A 9 -3.41 -1.90 -8.52
C MET A 9 -2.40 -0.79 -8.86
N GLY A 10 -2.47 -0.23 -10.07
CA GLY A 10 -1.66 0.94 -10.44
C GLY A 10 -1.95 2.15 -9.55
N ILE A 11 -3.22 2.42 -9.26
CA ILE A 11 -3.62 3.49 -8.34
C ILE A 11 -3.08 3.22 -6.93
N GLY A 12 -3.25 2.00 -6.43
CA GLY A 12 -2.75 1.61 -5.11
C GLY A 12 -1.24 1.78 -4.98
N PHE A 13 -0.49 1.37 -6.00
CA PHE A 13 0.95 1.55 -6.08
C PHE A 13 1.36 3.02 -6.01
N LEU A 14 0.69 3.89 -6.79
CA LEU A 14 0.97 5.33 -6.79
C LEU A 14 0.69 5.96 -5.42
N ILE A 15 -0.44 5.64 -4.79
CA ILE A 15 -0.75 6.11 -3.44
C ILE A 15 0.32 5.64 -2.46
N SER A 16 0.72 4.36 -2.55
CA SER A 16 1.77 3.83 -1.69
C SER A 16 3.11 4.54 -1.90
N THR A 17 3.50 4.88 -3.13
CA THR A 17 4.74 5.64 -3.38
C THR A 17 4.70 7.02 -2.76
N VAL A 18 3.55 7.71 -2.83
CA VAL A 18 3.37 9.03 -2.22
C VAL A 18 3.52 8.94 -0.70
N PHE A 19 2.85 7.98 -0.07
CA PHE A 19 2.95 7.80 1.39
C PHE A 19 4.36 7.41 1.87
N MET A 20 5.09 6.61 1.10
CA MET A 20 6.47 6.27 1.46
C MET A 20 7.46 7.42 1.23
N ALA A 21 7.11 8.39 0.38
CA ALA A 21 7.94 9.57 0.11
C ALA A 21 7.73 10.71 1.11
N ILE A 22 6.63 10.71 1.86
CA ILE A 22 6.38 11.70 2.91
C ILE A 22 7.30 11.41 4.08
N PRO A 23 8.19 12.34 4.49
CA PRO A 23 9.01 12.18 5.68
C PRO A 23 8.11 11.94 6.88
N SER A 24 8.50 11.02 7.77
CA SER A 24 7.73 10.69 8.97
C SER A 24 7.78 11.84 10.00
N THR A 25 7.19 12.99 9.69
CA THR A 25 7.01 14.08 10.64
C THR A 25 5.79 13.76 11.49
N ASN A 26 5.99 12.91 12.50
CA ASN A 26 5.26 12.67 13.76
C ASN A 26 3.73 12.47 13.79
N GLU A 27 2.94 12.93 12.81
CA GLU A 27 1.48 12.72 12.78
C GLU A 27 1.06 11.58 11.85
N TRP A 28 1.84 11.33 10.80
CA TRP A 28 1.58 10.21 9.87
C TRP A 28 2.22 8.89 10.32
N ALA A 29 3.22 8.97 11.21
CA ALA A 29 3.85 7.80 11.81
C ALA A 29 2.97 7.14 12.89
N SER A 30 2.05 7.89 13.51
CA SER A 30 1.04 7.38 14.44
C SER A 30 -0.19 6.82 13.73
N LEU A 31 -0.42 7.23 12.48
CA LEU A 31 -1.27 6.48 11.57
C LEU A 31 -0.53 5.18 11.28
N GLU A 32 -0.95 4.08 11.92
CA GLU A 32 -0.45 2.74 11.61
C GLU A 32 -0.87 2.37 10.18
N LEU A 33 -0.16 2.94 9.20
CA LEU A 33 -0.38 2.64 7.80
C LEU A 33 -0.22 1.12 7.64
N PRO A 34 -1.12 0.44 6.92
CA PRO A 34 -1.14 -1.02 6.83
C PRO A 34 0.23 -1.63 6.51
N GLY A 35 0.99 -0.92 5.67
CA GLY A 35 2.36 -1.28 5.32
C GLY A 35 3.35 -1.24 6.49
N MET A 36 3.26 -0.24 7.37
CA MET A 36 4.14 -0.13 8.52
C MET A 36 3.87 -1.26 9.53
N GLY A 37 2.59 -1.57 9.79
CA GLY A 37 2.21 -2.73 10.59
C GLY A 37 2.75 -4.05 10.04
N ALA A 38 2.64 -4.26 8.73
CA ALA A 38 3.21 -5.44 8.09
C ALA A 38 4.74 -5.48 8.13
N ALA A 39 5.41 -4.35 7.93
CA ALA A 39 6.86 -4.26 8.04
C ALA A 39 7.36 -4.65 9.44
N TYR A 40 6.66 -4.20 10.50
CA TYR A 40 6.96 -4.62 11.87
C TYR A 40 6.65 -6.09 12.13
N LEU A 41 5.52 -6.60 11.63
CA LEU A 41 5.12 -7.99 11.80
C LEU A 41 6.14 -8.98 11.20
N PHE A 42 6.72 -8.63 10.05
CA PHE A 42 7.73 -9.45 9.39
C PHE A 42 9.17 -9.07 9.73
N TRP A 43 9.40 -8.08 10.60
CA TRP A 43 10.72 -7.49 10.86
C TRP A 43 11.79 -8.53 11.22
N GLY A 44 11.49 -9.39 12.19
CA GLY A 44 12.41 -10.47 12.59
C GLY A 44 12.59 -11.54 11.52
N ALA A 45 11.56 -11.82 10.73
CA ALA A 45 11.61 -12.81 9.65
C ALA A 45 12.49 -12.37 8.47
N VAL A 46 12.68 -11.06 8.29
CA VAL A 46 13.52 -10.49 7.24
C VAL A 46 14.91 -10.08 7.73
N GLY A 47 15.34 -10.62 8.87
CA GLY A 47 16.67 -10.36 9.43
C GLY A 47 16.88 -8.91 9.84
N ASN A 48 15.81 -8.22 10.27
CA ASN A 48 15.84 -6.81 10.67
C ASN A 48 16.33 -5.86 9.55
N SER A 49 16.11 -6.23 8.29
CA SER A 49 16.51 -5.42 7.14
C SER A 49 15.54 -4.26 6.89
N VAL A 50 16.03 -3.03 7.04
CA VAL A 50 15.26 -1.80 6.75
C VAL A 50 14.73 -1.82 5.32
N ILE A 51 15.57 -2.16 4.35
CA ILE A 51 15.22 -2.17 2.92
C ILE A 51 14.07 -3.14 2.66
N VAL A 52 14.13 -4.35 3.24
CA VAL A 52 13.09 -5.36 3.04
C VAL A 52 11.80 -4.97 3.77
N GLY A 53 11.90 -4.43 4.98
CA GLY A 53 10.75 -3.88 5.70
C GLY A 53 10.05 -2.77 4.92
N THR A 54 10.81 -1.83 4.34
CA THR A 54 10.30 -0.78 3.44
C THR A 54 9.59 -1.39 2.23
N ALA A 55 10.18 -2.40 1.59
CA ALA A 55 9.57 -3.07 0.44
C ALA A 55 8.26 -3.79 0.80
N ILE A 56 8.20 -4.46 1.96
CA ILE A 56 6.98 -5.08 2.47
C ILE A 56 5.91 -4.03 2.73
N GLY A 57 6.26 -2.95 3.42
CA GLY A 57 5.31 -1.89 3.71
C GLY A 57 4.76 -1.23 2.45
N TRP A 58 5.62 -1.03 1.46
CA TRP A 58 5.23 -0.54 0.15
C TRP A 58 4.27 -1.49 -0.59
N ALA A 59 4.57 -2.79 -0.61
CA ALA A 59 3.72 -3.79 -1.27
C ALA A 59 2.34 -3.89 -0.61
N VAL A 60 2.29 -3.91 0.73
CA VAL A 60 1.04 -4.03 1.49
C VAL A 60 0.17 -2.79 1.32
N ASN A 61 0.76 -1.60 1.41
CA ASN A 61 0.05 -0.35 1.11
C ASN A 61 -0.53 -0.37 -0.31
N ALA A 62 0.26 -0.77 -1.31
CA ALA A 62 -0.21 -0.85 -2.69
C ALA A 62 -1.44 -1.77 -2.84
N VAL A 63 -1.45 -2.91 -2.16
CA VAL A 63 -2.59 -3.84 -2.15
C VAL A 63 -3.79 -3.22 -1.45
N VAL A 64 -3.63 -2.67 -0.25
CA VAL A 64 -4.77 -2.12 0.51
C VAL A 64 -5.43 -0.97 -0.25
N TYR A 65 -4.66 0.01 -0.71
CA TYR A 65 -5.21 1.13 -1.48
C TYR A 65 -5.73 0.70 -2.85
N GLY A 66 -5.11 -0.31 -3.47
CA GLY A 66 -5.58 -0.90 -4.72
C GLY A 66 -6.93 -1.59 -4.57
N LEU A 67 -7.16 -2.32 -3.47
CA LEU A 67 -8.46 -2.95 -3.19
C LEU A 67 -9.56 -1.92 -2.98
N VAL A 68 -9.27 -0.83 -2.26
CA VAL A 68 -10.22 0.29 -2.11
C VAL A 68 -10.57 0.89 -3.48
N ALA A 69 -9.56 1.15 -4.32
CA ALA A 69 -9.80 1.65 -5.68
C ALA A 69 -10.62 0.67 -6.52
N LEU A 70 -10.39 -0.63 -6.38
CA LEU A 70 -11.13 -1.68 -7.09
C LEU A 70 -12.60 -1.70 -6.69
N ILE A 71 -12.90 -1.57 -5.39
CA ILE A 71 -14.27 -1.47 -4.87
C ILE A 71 -14.96 -0.25 -5.49
N ILE A 72 -14.30 0.91 -5.53
CA ILE A 72 -14.86 2.13 -6.12
C ILE A 72 -15.14 1.95 -7.61
N ILE A 73 -14.18 1.41 -8.37
CA ILE A 73 -14.33 1.13 -9.80
C ILE A 73 -15.51 0.18 -10.06
N GLY A 74 -15.63 -0.87 -9.25
CA GLY A 74 -16.72 -1.83 -9.32
C GLY A 74 -18.08 -1.23 -8.97
N ALA A 75 -18.17 -0.46 -7.88
CA ALA A 75 -19.39 0.17 -7.40
C ALA A 75 -19.92 1.23 -8.36
N LEU A 76 -19.03 2.03 -8.94
CA LEU A 76 -19.38 3.05 -9.93
C LEU A 76 -19.65 2.47 -11.32
N LYS A 77 -19.58 1.13 -11.49
CA LYS A 77 -19.64 0.45 -12.79
C LYS A 77 -18.79 1.17 -13.83
N ILE A 78 -17.59 1.61 -13.44
CA ILE A 78 -16.57 2.10 -14.36
C ILE A 78 -16.10 0.85 -15.12
N SER A 79 -16.96 0.46 -16.05
CA SER A 79 -16.88 -0.70 -16.91
C SER A 79 -16.09 -0.24 -18.11
N ASN A 80 -14.97 -0.92 -18.32
CA ASN A 80 -14.38 -0.98 -19.65
C ASN A 80 -15.12 -2.05 -20.44
#